data_AF-A0A1Y3XWV3-F1
#
_entry.id   AF-A0A1Y3XWV3-F1
#
_cell.length_a   1.000
_cell.length_b   1.000
_cell.length_c   1.000
_cell.angle_alpha   90.00
_cell.angle_beta   90.00
_cell.angle_gamma   90.00
#
_symmetry.space_group_name_H-M   'P 1'
#
loop_
_entity.id
_entity.type
_entity.pdbx_description
1 polymer ?
#
loop_
_entity_poly.entity_id
_entity_poly.type
_entity_poly.pdbx_seq_one_letter_code
_entity_poly.pdbx_strand_id
1 'polypeptide(L)'
;MKEKIYTIPLMDAFKAEDECPFCFIERNLEQHAMDFVLGSGASYMEDDVRAETDKMGFCRTHYKKMFDYGNRLGCGLILTTHFKKKNEELKQQIKMFSPGKASMLGHFKKAKIDTDNPKTSIGNWVKEQENSCYICDYYQNTYNRYLDTFFELYRKNPEFKDLFKNSKGFCLPHFSDLVETAEVLLSDKEKRDFYDHLFPLMTENLQRVTDDLEWFCDKFDYKNKDADWKNSRDAIQRGMQKAAGSYPADPPYKAEK
;
A
#
# COMPACT_ATOMS: atom_id res chain seq x y z
N MET A 1 12.76 10.45 -21.69
CA MET A 1 11.30 10.73 -21.73
C MET A 1 10.53 10.03 -20.61
N LYS A 2 10.95 8.82 -20.16
CA LYS A 2 10.38 8.14 -18.97
C LYS A 2 10.62 8.89 -17.64
N GLU A 3 11.79 9.52 -17.47
CA GLU A 3 12.19 10.22 -16.23
C GLU A 3 11.24 11.36 -15.80
N LYS A 4 10.61 12.07 -16.76
CA LYS A 4 9.74 13.21 -16.44
C LYS A 4 8.38 12.83 -15.84
N ILE A 5 7.89 11.61 -16.11
CA ILE A 5 6.53 11.19 -15.71
C ILE A 5 6.43 11.04 -14.19
N TYR A 6 7.48 10.54 -13.54
CA TYR A 6 7.50 10.29 -12.10
C TYR A 6 8.10 11.46 -11.31
N THR A 7 8.84 12.36 -11.97
CA THR A 7 9.47 13.50 -11.29
C THR A 7 8.44 14.45 -10.69
N ILE A 8 7.43 14.87 -11.46
CA ILE A 8 6.45 15.87 -10.99
C ILE A 8 5.66 15.33 -9.79
N PRO A 9 5.02 14.13 -9.85
CA PRO A 9 4.27 13.62 -8.71
C PRO A 9 5.13 13.39 -7.47
N LEU A 10 6.40 13.01 -7.66
CA LEU A 10 7.34 12.87 -6.55
C LEU A 10 7.67 14.23 -5.91
N MET A 11 7.94 15.26 -6.71
CA MET A 11 8.14 16.63 -6.20
C MET A 11 6.90 17.12 -5.44
N ASP A 12 5.70 16.89 -5.98
CA ASP A 12 4.44 17.27 -5.36
C ASP A 12 4.24 16.53 -4.02
N ALA A 13 4.60 15.25 -3.93
CA ALA A 13 4.52 14.48 -2.70
C ALA A 13 5.40 15.04 -1.58
N PHE A 14 6.60 15.53 -1.91
CA PHE A 14 7.46 16.21 -0.92
C PHE A 14 6.95 17.60 -0.55
N LYS A 15 6.32 18.32 -1.51
CA LYS A 15 5.71 19.64 -1.30
C LYS A 15 4.38 19.57 -0.55
N ALA A 16 3.76 18.39 -0.45
CA ALA A 16 2.53 18.19 0.32
C ALA A 16 2.75 18.24 1.84
N GLU A 17 4.01 18.24 2.31
CA GLU A 17 4.38 18.30 3.74
C GLU A 17 3.73 17.19 4.60
N ASP A 18 3.48 16.03 3.98
CA ASP A 18 2.94 14.84 4.62
C ASP A 18 3.96 14.18 5.56
N GLU A 19 3.51 13.32 6.47
CA GLU A 19 4.41 12.53 7.33
C GLU A 19 5.23 11.51 6.53
N CYS A 20 4.77 11.08 5.35
CA CYS A 20 5.55 10.24 4.45
C CYS A 20 5.19 10.53 2.98
N PRO A 21 6.12 11.08 2.17
CA PRO A 21 5.89 11.33 0.75
C PRO A 21 5.53 10.08 -0.06
N PHE A 22 6.06 8.91 0.31
CA PHE A 22 5.74 7.66 -0.38
C PHE A 22 4.35 7.12 -0.02
N CYS A 23 3.86 7.31 1.21
CA CYS A 23 2.45 7.04 1.53
C CYS A 23 1.52 7.91 0.69
N PHE A 24 1.89 9.18 0.48
CA PHE A 24 1.12 10.11 -0.36
C PHE A 24 1.04 9.61 -1.81
N ILE A 25 2.17 9.16 -2.36
CA ILE A 25 2.23 8.58 -3.71
C ILE A 25 1.38 7.32 -3.79
N GLU A 26 1.52 6.37 -2.85
CA GLU A 26 0.74 5.13 -2.83
C GLU A 26 -0.76 5.40 -2.77
N ARG A 27 -1.19 6.34 -1.91
CA ARG A 27 -2.60 6.73 -1.82
C ARG A 27 -3.10 7.25 -3.16
N ASN A 28 -2.36 8.15 -3.81
CA ASN A 28 -2.78 8.73 -5.08
C ASN A 28 -2.79 7.68 -6.20
N LEU A 29 -1.81 6.78 -6.23
CA LEU A 29 -1.79 5.67 -7.19
C LEU A 29 -2.97 4.72 -7.00
N GLU A 30 -3.30 4.39 -5.75
CA GLU A 30 -4.45 3.55 -5.44
C GLU A 30 -5.76 4.22 -5.86
N GLN A 31 -5.94 5.51 -5.55
CA GLN A 31 -7.12 6.29 -5.93
C GLN A 31 -7.26 6.38 -7.45
N HIS A 32 -6.18 6.71 -8.17
CA HIS A 32 -6.19 6.70 -9.64
C HIS A 32 -6.52 5.32 -10.22
N ALA A 33 -6.01 4.24 -9.62
CA ALA A 33 -6.35 2.89 -10.05
C ALA A 33 -7.84 2.57 -9.80
N MET A 34 -8.40 3.04 -8.69
CA MET A 34 -9.84 2.93 -8.42
C MET A 34 -10.67 3.72 -9.43
N ASP A 35 -10.29 4.95 -9.77
CA ASP A 35 -10.97 5.76 -10.79
C ASP A 35 -10.87 5.12 -12.18
N PHE A 36 -9.71 4.56 -12.50
CA PHE A 36 -9.50 3.87 -13.77
C PHE A 36 -10.41 2.65 -13.90
N VAL A 37 -10.59 1.87 -12.82
CA VAL A 37 -11.40 0.65 -12.83
C VAL A 37 -12.90 0.92 -12.63
N LEU A 38 -13.28 1.93 -11.86
CA LEU A 38 -14.67 2.16 -11.41
C LEU A 38 -15.22 3.57 -11.69
N GLY A 39 -14.43 4.51 -12.18
CA GLY A 39 -14.87 5.87 -12.49
C GLY A 39 -15.91 5.99 -13.60
N SER A 40 -16.37 7.21 -13.85
CA SER A 40 -17.39 7.53 -14.86
C SER A 40 -16.94 7.20 -16.30
N GLY A 41 -15.63 7.18 -16.55
CA GLY A 41 -14.99 6.72 -17.79
C GLY A 41 -14.26 5.38 -17.65
N ALA A 42 -14.67 4.52 -16.71
CA ALA A 42 -13.92 3.33 -16.33
C ALA A 42 -13.49 2.46 -17.53
N SER A 43 -12.18 2.27 -17.64
CA SER A 43 -11.55 1.42 -18.66
C SER A 43 -11.79 -0.06 -18.43
N TYR A 44 -12.46 -0.50 -17.36
CA TYR A 44 -12.90 -1.91 -17.24
C TYR A 44 -13.84 -2.33 -18.39
N MET A 45 -14.43 -1.35 -19.11
CA MET A 45 -15.19 -1.62 -20.32
C MET A 45 -14.31 -2.02 -21.52
N GLU A 46 -13.01 -1.73 -21.47
CA GLU A 46 -12.01 -2.15 -22.45
C GLU A 46 -11.69 -3.64 -22.25
N ASP A 47 -11.62 -4.39 -23.35
CA ASP A 47 -11.56 -5.85 -23.29
C ASP A 47 -10.27 -6.39 -22.67
N ASP A 48 -9.16 -5.66 -22.81
CA ASP A 48 -7.86 -6.00 -22.21
C ASP A 48 -7.86 -5.78 -20.69
N VAL A 49 -8.35 -4.63 -20.22
CA VAL A 49 -8.50 -4.34 -18.79
C VAL A 49 -9.49 -5.31 -18.14
N ARG A 50 -10.59 -5.63 -18.81
CA ARG A 50 -11.55 -6.63 -18.33
C ARG A 50 -10.91 -8.00 -18.19
N ALA A 51 -10.15 -8.45 -19.19
CA ALA A 51 -9.51 -9.76 -19.16
C ALA A 51 -8.53 -9.90 -17.98
N GLU A 52 -7.76 -8.84 -17.68
CA GLU A 52 -6.84 -8.84 -16.53
C GLU A 52 -7.58 -8.80 -15.19
N THR A 53 -8.60 -7.95 -15.05
CA THR A 53 -9.42 -7.89 -13.82
C THR A 53 -10.21 -9.19 -13.58
N ASP A 54 -10.71 -9.85 -14.63
CA ASP A 54 -11.37 -11.15 -14.55
C ASP A 54 -10.42 -12.25 -14.06
N LYS A 55 -9.19 -12.24 -14.57
CA LYS A 55 -8.15 -13.19 -14.19
C LYS A 55 -7.68 -12.96 -12.76
N MET A 56 -7.35 -11.72 -12.41
CA MET A 56 -6.68 -11.37 -11.15
C MET A 56 -7.64 -11.21 -9.98
N GLY A 57 -8.79 -10.58 -10.19
CA GLY A 57 -9.66 -10.13 -9.10
C GLY A 57 -9.02 -9.03 -8.24
N PHE A 58 -9.52 -8.91 -7.02
CA PHE A 58 -9.10 -7.90 -6.05
C PHE A 58 -8.88 -8.52 -4.67
N CYS A 59 -8.01 -7.91 -3.86
CA CYS A 59 -7.81 -8.38 -2.49
C CYS A 59 -8.99 -7.97 -1.60
N ARG A 60 -9.07 -8.55 -0.40
CA ARG A 60 -10.11 -8.22 0.60
C ARG A 60 -10.22 -6.71 0.85
N THR A 61 -9.09 -6.02 0.96
CA THR A 61 -9.04 -4.56 1.20
C THR A 61 -9.62 -3.79 0.02
N HIS A 62 -9.23 -4.14 -1.20
CA HIS A 62 -9.71 -3.46 -2.41
C HIS A 62 -11.16 -3.77 -2.71
N TYR A 63 -11.68 -4.98 -2.43
CA TYR A 63 -13.12 -5.21 -2.52
C TYR A 63 -13.93 -4.29 -1.59
N LYS A 64 -13.44 -4.05 -0.36
CA LYS A 64 -14.08 -3.11 0.56
C LYS A 64 -14.03 -1.67 0.02
N LYS A 65 -12.86 -1.21 -0.45
CA LYS A 65 -12.70 0.14 -1.01
C LYS A 65 -13.54 0.34 -2.26
N MET A 66 -13.59 -0.64 -3.17
CA MET A 66 -14.45 -0.63 -4.35
C MET A 66 -15.95 -0.53 -4.00
N PHE A 67 -16.39 -1.22 -2.95
CA PHE A 67 -17.77 -1.10 -2.48
C PHE A 67 -18.06 0.31 -1.92
N ASP A 68 -17.14 0.84 -1.11
CA ASP A 68 -17.28 2.18 -0.51
C ASP A 68 -17.20 3.31 -1.55
N TYR A 69 -16.48 3.08 -2.65
CA TYR A 69 -16.33 4.00 -3.77
C TYR A 69 -17.68 4.41 -4.38
N GLY A 70 -18.65 3.50 -4.39
CA GLY A 70 -20.05 3.81 -4.64
C GLY A 70 -20.59 3.46 -6.03
N ASN A 71 -19.75 3.11 -7.02
CA ASN A 71 -20.21 2.64 -8.33
C ASN A 71 -20.71 1.18 -8.30
N ARG A 72 -21.95 0.99 -7.80
CA ARG A 72 -22.55 -0.34 -7.63
C ARG A 72 -22.70 -1.12 -8.95
N LEU A 73 -23.04 -0.45 -10.04
CA LEU A 73 -23.20 -1.10 -11.34
C LEU A 73 -21.86 -1.60 -11.87
N GLY A 74 -20.81 -0.76 -11.83
CA GLY A 74 -19.45 -1.14 -12.21
C GLY A 74 -18.95 -2.34 -11.40
N CYS A 75 -19.09 -2.29 -10.08
CA CYS A 75 -18.74 -3.43 -9.21
C CYS A 75 -19.52 -4.70 -9.57
N GLY A 76 -20.83 -4.60 -9.85
CA GLY A 76 -21.64 -5.75 -10.26
C GLY A 76 -21.18 -6.37 -11.59
N LEU A 77 -20.80 -5.55 -12.56
CA LEU A 77 -20.35 -6.01 -13.88
C LEU A 77 -18.97 -6.67 -13.81
N ILE A 78 -18.03 -6.08 -13.05
CA ILE A 78 -16.70 -6.67 -12.76
C ILE A 78 -16.86 -8.02 -12.05
N LEU A 79 -17.65 -8.09 -10.98
CA LEU A 79 -17.85 -9.35 -10.24
C LEU A 79 -18.52 -10.42 -11.11
N THR A 80 -19.44 -10.04 -11.98
CA THR A 80 -20.12 -10.99 -12.88
C THR A 80 -19.14 -11.67 -13.83
N THR A 81 -18.24 -10.90 -14.42
CA THR A 81 -17.27 -11.37 -15.41
C THR A 81 -16.15 -12.17 -14.73
N HIS A 82 -15.63 -11.66 -13.62
CA HIS A 82 -14.70 -12.39 -12.74
C HIS A 82 -15.27 -13.75 -12.29
N PHE A 83 -16.51 -13.81 -11.80
CA PHE A 83 -17.10 -15.08 -11.37
C PHE A 83 -17.41 -16.05 -12.52
N LYS A 84 -17.70 -15.58 -13.74
CA LYS A 84 -17.79 -16.46 -14.90
C LYS A 84 -16.44 -17.17 -15.11
N LYS A 85 -15.34 -16.42 -15.10
CA LYS A 85 -13.98 -16.95 -15.19
C LYS A 85 -13.65 -17.92 -14.04
N LYS A 86 -13.90 -17.52 -12.79
CA LYS A 86 -13.61 -18.36 -11.62
C LYS A 86 -14.46 -19.63 -11.57
N ASN A 87 -15.69 -19.60 -12.06
CA ASN A 87 -16.49 -20.81 -12.18
C ASN A 87 -15.91 -21.82 -13.19
N GLU A 88 -15.33 -21.35 -14.30
CA GLU A 88 -14.63 -22.22 -15.25
C GLU A 88 -13.39 -22.84 -14.62
N GLU A 89 -12.56 -22.03 -13.97
CA GLU A 89 -11.35 -22.46 -13.28
C GLU A 89 -11.67 -23.43 -12.14
N LEU A 90 -12.64 -23.12 -11.28
CA LEU A 90 -13.06 -23.96 -10.17
C LEU A 90 -13.55 -25.32 -10.67
N LYS A 91 -14.33 -25.37 -11.75
CA LYS A 91 -14.76 -26.65 -12.36
C LYS A 91 -13.56 -27.49 -12.81
N GLN A 92 -12.50 -26.88 -13.33
CA GLN A 92 -11.26 -27.59 -13.68
C GLN A 92 -10.54 -28.09 -12.42
N GLN A 93 -10.40 -27.24 -11.39
CA GLN A 93 -9.78 -27.63 -10.12
C GLN A 93 -10.51 -28.80 -9.46
N ILE A 94 -11.85 -28.79 -9.46
CA ILE A 94 -12.69 -29.89 -8.94
C ILE A 94 -12.48 -31.17 -9.74
N LYS A 95 -12.39 -31.10 -11.07
CA LYS A 95 -12.11 -32.28 -11.92
C LYS A 95 -10.74 -32.89 -11.63
N MET A 96 -9.74 -32.07 -11.34
CA MET A 96 -8.38 -32.51 -11.02
C MET A 96 -8.21 -32.91 -9.55
N PHE A 97 -9.14 -32.55 -8.68
CA PHE A 97 -9.04 -32.80 -7.25
C PHE A 97 -9.14 -34.29 -6.94
N SER A 98 -8.23 -34.78 -6.11
CA SER A 98 -8.28 -36.11 -5.53
C SER A 98 -8.08 -36.01 -4.01
N PRO A 99 -8.96 -36.64 -3.20
CA PRO A 99 -8.81 -36.60 -1.76
C PRO A 99 -7.52 -37.31 -1.33
N GLY A 100 -6.85 -36.74 -0.32
CA GLY A 100 -5.68 -37.37 0.29
C GLY A 100 -6.03 -38.66 1.01
N LYS A 101 -5.07 -39.58 1.14
CA LYS A 101 -5.26 -40.83 1.88
C LYS A 101 -5.55 -40.56 3.36
N ALA A 102 -6.58 -41.22 3.90
CA ALA A 102 -6.88 -41.16 5.32
C ALA A 102 -5.73 -41.75 6.15
N SER A 103 -5.36 -41.08 7.24
CA SER A 103 -4.39 -41.59 8.21
C SER A 103 -5.14 -42.08 9.45
N MET A 104 -4.88 -43.31 9.89
CA MET A 104 -5.49 -43.86 11.12
C MET A 104 -5.08 -43.07 12.38
N LEU A 105 -3.96 -42.33 12.34
CA LEU A 105 -3.52 -41.41 13.38
C LEU A 105 -4.19 -40.02 13.29
N GLY A 106 -4.96 -39.76 12.21
CA GLY A 106 -5.60 -38.48 11.95
C GLY A 106 -6.74 -38.16 12.91
N HIS A 107 -7.47 -39.16 13.39
CA HIS A 107 -8.60 -38.97 14.32
C HIS A 107 -8.19 -38.42 15.69
N PHE A 108 -6.92 -38.59 16.09
CA PHE A 108 -6.38 -38.08 17.35
C PHE A 108 -5.56 -36.79 17.19
N LYS A 109 -5.34 -36.33 15.95
CA LYS A 109 -4.62 -35.07 15.69
C LYS A 109 -5.61 -33.92 15.63
N LYS A 110 -5.33 -32.84 16.39
CA LYS A 110 -6.01 -31.55 16.17
C LYS A 110 -5.73 -31.09 14.74
N ALA A 111 -6.78 -30.71 14.02
CA ALA A 111 -6.64 -30.10 12.70
C ALA A 111 -5.80 -28.82 12.83
N LYS A 112 -4.62 -28.82 12.23
CA LYS A 112 -3.82 -27.62 12.01
C LYS A 112 -3.91 -27.29 10.53
N ILE A 113 -4.55 -26.17 10.23
CA ILE A 113 -4.61 -25.62 8.87
C ILE A 113 -3.35 -24.78 8.70
N ASP A 114 -2.50 -25.20 7.77
CA ASP A 114 -1.36 -24.42 7.32
C ASP A 114 -1.83 -23.64 6.08
N THR A 115 -2.13 -22.35 6.27
CA THR A 115 -2.59 -21.46 5.19
C THR A 115 -1.46 -21.09 4.24
N ASP A 116 -0.22 -21.14 4.70
CA ASP A 116 0.95 -20.79 3.91
C ASP A 116 1.41 -21.95 3.02
N ASN A 117 1.11 -23.19 3.39
CA ASN A 117 1.44 -24.36 2.59
C ASN A 117 0.22 -25.28 2.40
N PRO A 118 -0.73 -24.88 1.54
CA PRO A 118 -1.90 -25.70 1.27
C PRO A 118 -1.51 -27.06 0.67
N LYS A 119 -2.17 -28.11 1.15
CA LYS A 119 -1.87 -29.49 0.73
C LYS A 119 -2.65 -29.96 -0.49
N THR A 120 -3.65 -29.19 -0.92
CA THR A 120 -4.57 -29.56 -1.99
C THR A 120 -4.40 -28.62 -3.18
N SER A 121 -4.69 -29.10 -4.39
CA SER A 121 -4.71 -28.27 -5.59
C SER A 121 -5.65 -27.08 -5.44
N ILE A 122 -6.85 -27.30 -4.89
CA ILE A 122 -7.83 -26.24 -4.60
C ILE A 122 -7.27 -25.24 -3.60
N GLY A 123 -6.61 -25.69 -2.53
CA GLY A 123 -6.02 -24.79 -1.53
C GLY A 123 -4.92 -23.91 -2.13
N ASN A 124 -4.05 -24.48 -2.97
CA ASN A 124 -3.03 -23.72 -3.69
C ASN A 124 -3.66 -22.72 -4.67
N TRP A 125 -4.65 -23.14 -5.44
CA TRP A 125 -5.37 -22.26 -6.36
C TRP A 125 -6.04 -21.09 -5.63
N VAL A 126 -6.71 -21.32 -4.49
CA VAL A 126 -7.30 -20.26 -3.66
C VAL A 126 -6.20 -19.32 -3.14
N LYS A 127 -5.08 -19.84 -2.64
CA LYS A 127 -3.95 -19.02 -2.16
C LYS A 127 -3.40 -18.12 -3.26
N GLU A 128 -3.28 -18.63 -4.49
CA GLU A 128 -2.88 -17.82 -5.65
C GLU A 128 -3.89 -16.69 -5.93
N GLN A 129 -5.20 -16.94 -5.75
CA GLN A 129 -6.22 -15.90 -5.90
C GLN A 129 -6.13 -14.85 -4.79
N GLU A 130 -5.86 -15.26 -3.55
CA GLU A 130 -5.73 -14.33 -2.41
C GLU A 130 -4.54 -13.39 -2.54
N ASN A 131 -3.48 -13.84 -3.21
CA ASN A 131 -2.27 -13.05 -3.50
C ASN A 131 -2.36 -12.24 -4.80
N SER A 132 -3.51 -12.27 -5.47
CA SER A 132 -3.72 -11.59 -6.73
C SER A 132 -4.69 -10.42 -6.54
N CYS A 133 -4.25 -9.23 -6.92
CA CYS A 133 -5.12 -8.06 -6.96
C CYS A 133 -4.67 -7.08 -8.03
N TYR A 134 -5.59 -6.75 -8.93
CA TYR A 134 -5.31 -5.83 -10.04
C TYR A 134 -4.85 -4.45 -9.56
N ILE A 135 -5.53 -3.87 -8.55
CA ILE A 135 -5.13 -2.56 -7.99
C ILE A 135 -3.77 -2.66 -7.31
N CYS A 136 -3.53 -3.71 -6.51
CA CYS A 136 -2.22 -3.92 -5.88
C CYS A 136 -1.08 -3.98 -6.89
N ASP A 137 -1.24 -4.82 -7.92
CA ASP A 137 -0.22 -5.00 -8.95
C ASP A 137 0.07 -3.69 -9.69
N TYR A 138 -0.98 -2.94 -10.06
CA TYR A 138 -0.85 -1.66 -10.72
C TYR A 138 -0.02 -0.65 -9.90
N TYR A 139 -0.37 -0.46 -8.63
CA TYR A 139 0.31 0.55 -7.82
C TYR A 139 1.73 0.11 -7.43
N GLN A 140 1.96 -1.17 -7.12
CA GLN A 140 3.28 -1.71 -6.74
C GLN A 140 4.29 -1.61 -7.90
N ASN A 141 3.86 -1.95 -9.11
CA ASN A 141 4.70 -1.82 -10.31
C ASN A 141 5.08 -0.36 -10.59
N THR A 142 4.21 0.58 -10.24
CA THR A 142 4.46 2.01 -10.41
C THR A 142 5.30 2.58 -9.28
N TYR A 143 5.10 2.12 -8.04
CA TYR A 143 5.85 2.51 -6.85
C TYR A 143 7.36 2.28 -7.01
N ASN A 144 7.78 1.12 -7.51
CA ASN A 144 9.21 0.83 -7.72
C ASN A 144 9.90 1.86 -8.64
N ARG A 145 9.18 2.41 -9.63
CA ARG A 145 9.73 3.45 -10.52
C ARG A 145 9.88 4.79 -9.82
N TYR A 146 9.08 5.06 -8.78
CA TYR A 146 9.25 6.24 -7.94
C TYR A 146 10.50 6.13 -7.05
N LEU A 147 10.84 4.93 -6.58
CA LEU A 147 12.11 4.70 -5.86
C LEU A 147 13.32 4.97 -6.77
N ASP A 148 13.31 4.45 -8.00
CA ASP A 148 14.37 4.76 -8.98
C ASP A 148 14.49 6.28 -9.21
N THR A 149 13.34 6.93 -9.45
CA THR A 149 13.28 8.38 -9.68
C THR A 149 13.74 9.18 -8.47
N PHE A 150 13.43 8.73 -7.24
CA PHE A 150 13.90 9.34 -6.01
C PHE A 150 15.43 9.44 -5.97
N PHE A 151 16.13 8.34 -6.26
CA PHE A 151 17.60 8.36 -6.23
C PHE A 151 18.21 9.12 -7.41
N GLU A 152 17.54 9.16 -8.56
CA GLU A 152 17.94 10.03 -9.67
C GLU A 152 17.84 11.52 -9.30
N LEU A 153 16.72 11.94 -8.71
CA LEU A 153 16.51 13.31 -8.25
C LEU A 153 17.45 13.64 -7.10
N TYR A 154 17.64 12.72 -6.15
CA TYR A 154 18.60 12.89 -5.07
C TYR A 154 19.98 13.19 -5.65
N ARG A 155 20.45 12.48 -6.68
CA ARG A 155 21.77 12.79 -7.28
C ARG A 155 21.84 14.12 -8.01
N LYS A 156 20.81 14.44 -8.81
CA LYS A 156 20.90 15.44 -9.87
C LYS A 156 20.19 16.76 -9.54
N ASN A 157 19.30 16.78 -8.56
CA ASN A 157 18.41 17.91 -8.30
C ASN A 157 18.61 18.49 -6.89
N PRO A 158 19.27 19.67 -6.76
CA PRO A 158 19.45 20.35 -5.47
C PRO A 158 18.15 20.74 -4.78
N GLU A 159 17.12 21.22 -5.51
CA GLU A 159 15.80 21.55 -4.95
C GLU A 159 15.19 20.31 -4.29
N PHE A 160 15.28 19.16 -4.95
CA PHE A 160 14.79 17.91 -4.40
C PHE A 160 15.57 17.48 -3.16
N LYS A 161 16.90 17.62 -3.16
CA LYS A 161 17.71 17.35 -1.95
C LYS A 161 17.25 18.21 -0.77
N ASP A 162 16.95 19.49 -1.01
CA ASP A 162 16.48 20.40 0.04
C ASP A 162 15.09 20.01 0.53
N LEU A 163 14.16 19.68 -0.38
CA LEU A 163 12.85 19.15 -0.01
C LEU A 163 12.96 17.87 0.83
N PHE A 164 13.83 16.95 0.45
CA PHE A 164 14.09 15.71 1.19
C PHE A 164 14.59 16.00 2.62
N LYS A 165 15.61 16.85 2.76
CA LYS A 165 16.20 17.18 4.07
C LYS A 165 15.23 17.91 5.01
N ASN A 166 14.30 18.68 4.46
CA ASN A 166 13.30 19.43 5.23
C ASN A 166 11.95 18.70 5.36
N SER A 167 11.84 17.48 4.84
CA SER A 167 10.63 16.68 4.95
C SER A 167 10.39 16.20 6.39
N LYS A 168 9.24 15.58 6.62
CA LYS A 168 8.93 14.92 7.90
C LYS A 168 9.49 13.49 7.97
N GLY A 169 10.35 13.09 7.03
CA GLY A 169 10.86 11.73 6.93
C GLY A 169 9.83 10.74 6.35
N PHE A 170 9.90 9.49 6.77
CA PHE A 170 9.12 8.38 6.19
C PHE A 170 8.43 7.56 7.28
N CYS A 171 7.52 6.68 6.88
CA CYS A 171 7.05 5.58 7.72
C CYS A 171 8.08 4.45 7.74
N LEU A 172 7.97 3.52 8.71
CA LEU A 172 8.92 2.40 8.84
C LEU A 172 9.00 1.52 7.59
N PRO A 173 7.89 1.16 6.90
CA PRO A 173 7.96 0.43 5.64
C PRO A 173 8.78 1.16 4.56
N HIS A 174 8.42 2.41 4.24
CA HIS A 174 9.10 3.17 3.18
C HIS A 174 10.53 3.59 3.54
N PHE A 175 10.83 3.71 4.83
CA PHE A 175 12.21 3.84 5.29
C PHE A 175 13.03 2.60 4.94
N SER A 176 12.48 1.40 5.18
CA SER A 176 13.13 0.14 4.79
C SER A 176 13.36 0.08 3.28
N ASP A 177 12.35 0.43 2.48
CA ASP A 177 12.46 0.41 1.02
C ASP A 177 13.56 1.35 0.51
N LEU A 178 13.70 2.53 1.12
CA LEU A 178 14.78 3.47 0.79
C LEU A 178 16.16 2.93 1.16
N VAL A 179 16.32 2.28 2.32
CA VAL A 179 17.60 1.69 2.72
C VAL A 179 17.99 0.55 1.78
N GLU A 180 17.08 -0.39 1.54
CA GLU A 180 17.34 -1.53 0.64
C GLU A 180 17.63 -1.07 -0.80
N THR A 181 16.89 -0.07 -1.29
CA THR A 181 17.12 0.47 -2.63
C THR A 181 18.44 1.25 -2.71
N ALA A 182 18.79 2.01 -1.68
CA ALA A 182 20.08 2.70 -1.61
C ALA A 182 21.25 1.71 -1.64
N GLU A 183 21.12 0.56 -0.97
CA GLU A 183 22.14 -0.48 -0.98
C GLU A 183 22.42 -1.03 -2.38
N VAL A 184 21.39 -1.12 -3.22
CA VAL A 184 21.49 -1.59 -4.60
C VAL A 184 21.96 -0.49 -5.56
N LEU A 185 21.45 0.74 -5.42
CA LEU A 185 21.62 1.78 -6.44
C LEU A 185 22.79 2.74 -6.20
N LEU A 186 23.17 3.00 -4.95
CA LEU A 186 24.17 4.03 -4.61
C LEU A 186 25.59 3.45 -4.51
N SER A 187 26.59 4.25 -4.87
CA SER A 187 28.00 3.94 -4.56
C SER A 187 28.32 4.18 -3.08
N ASP A 188 29.41 3.61 -2.55
CA ASP A 188 29.80 3.76 -1.13
C ASP A 188 29.88 5.23 -0.67
N LYS A 189 30.36 6.12 -1.54
CA LYS A 189 30.43 7.56 -1.27
C LYS A 189 29.03 8.18 -1.18
N GLU A 190 28.14 7.81 -2.11
CA GLU A 190 26.75 8.29 -2.12
C GLU A 190 25.95 7.72 -0.95
N LYS A 191 26.17 6.47 -0.56
CA LYS A 191 25.55 5.84 0.62
C LYS A 191 25.90 6.62 1.88
N ARG A 192 27.18 6.99 2.07
CA ARG A 192 27.60 7.81 3.22
C ARG A 192 26.85 9.15 3.23
N ASP A 193 26.87 9.91 2.13
CA ASP A 193 26.12 11.18 2.03
C ASP A 193 24.62 10.98 2.30
N PHE A 194 24.01 9.93 1.75
CA PHE A 194 22.59 9.64 1.92
C PHE A 194 22.23 9.31 3.37
N TYR A 195 22.95 8.39 4.01
CA TYR A 195 22.66 7.96 5.37
C TYR A 195 22.97 9.03 6.42
N ASP A 196 23.97 9.88 6.19
CA ASP A 196 24.26 11.04 7.04
C ASP A 196 23.07 12.01 7.12
N HIS A 197 22.17 12.01 6.11
CA HIS A 197 20.94 12.79 6.12
C HIS A 197 19.71 11.98 6.51
N LEU A 198 19.55 10.75 6.00
CA LEU A 198 18.36 9.93 6.20
C LEU A 198 18.17 9.54 7.67
N PHE A 199 19.23 9.11 8.37
CA PHE A 199 19.09 8.61 9.73
C PHE A 199 18.71 9.69 10.74
N PRO A 200 19.37 10.87 10.78
CA PRO A 200 18.93 11.96 11.64
C PRO A 200 17.47 12.36 11.36
N LEU A 201 17.12 12.54 10.08
CA LEU A 201 15.77 12.89 9.64
C LEU A 201 14.73 11.91 10.18
N MET A 202 15.02 10.61 10.14
CA MET A 202 14.12 9.57 10.66
C MET A 202 14.03 9.59 12.18
N THR A 203 15.16 9.66 12.89
CA THR A 203 15.16 9.66 14.35
C THR A 203 14.49 10.89 14.95
N GLU A 204 14.73 12.08 14.37
CA GLU A 204 14.14 13.33 14.83
C GLU A 204 12.62 13.34 14.62
N ASN A 205 12.15 12.85 13.47
CA ASN A 205 10.71 12.82 13.19
C ASN A 205 9.95 11.73 13.94
N LEU A 206 10.57 10.57 14.20
CA LEU A 206 9.98 9.57 15.09
C LEU A 206 9.89 10.09 16.53
N GLN A 207 10.91 10.80 17.01
CA GLN A 207 10.88 11.43 18.33
C GLN A 207 9.80 12.52 18.40
N ARG A 208 9.72 13.41 17.39
CA ARG A 208 8.67 14.44 17.29
C ARG A 208 7.26 13.84 17.45
N VAL A 209 6.96 12.76 16.73
CA VAL A 209 5.65 12.10 16.80
C VAL A 209 5.45 11.40 18.15
N THR A 210 6.52 10.86 18.75
CA THR A 210 6.49 10.27 20.09
C THR A 210 6.13 11.33 21.14
N ASP A 211 6.78 12.48 21.14
CA ASP A 211 6.50 13.58 22.06
C ASP A 211 5.05 14.07 21.92
N ASP A 212 4.55 14.15 20.68
CA ASP A 212 3.15 14.49 20.42
C ASP A 212 2.17 13.43 20.97
N LEU A 213 2.51 12.14 20.90
CA LEU A 213 1.72 11.04 21.46
C LEU A 213 1.77 11.02 23.00
N GLU A 214 2.91 11.33 23.60
CA GLU A 214 3.05 11.47 25.05
C GLU A 214 2.15 12.61 25.55
N TRP A 215 2.21 13.78 24.91
CA TRP A 215 1.32 14.89 25.26
C TRP A 215 -0.15 14.56 25.00
N PHE A 216 -0.46 13.80 23.94
CA PHE A 216 -1.81 13.29 23.72
C PHE A 216 -2.30 12.43 24.90
N CYS A 217 -1.46 11.53 25.42
CA CYS A 217 -1.81 10.70 26.56
C CYS A 217 -1.96 11.55 27.84
N ASP A 218 -1.03 12.47 28.10
CA ASP A 218 -1.03 13.35 29.26
C ASP A 218 -2.26 14.26 29.33
N LYS A 219 -2.84 14.61 28.18
CA LYS A 219 -4.08 15.39 28.09
C LYS A 219 -5.30 14.72 28.73
N PHE A 220 -5.23 13.41 28.99
CA PHE A 220 -6.27 12.66 29.71
C PHE A 220 -6.06 12.64 31.24
N ASP A 221 -4.94 13.17 31.76
CA ASP A 221 -4.81 13.48 33.18
C ASP A 221 -5.68 14.69 33.52
N TYR A 222 -6.45 14.60 34.62
CA TYR A 222 -7.32 15.67 35.11
C TYR A 222 -6.57 17.00 35.33
N LYS A 223 -5.27 16.94 35.67
CA LYS A 223 -4.42 18.12 35.86
C LYS A 223 -4.20 18.90 34.57
N ASN A 224 -4.24 18.22 33.43
CA ASN A 224 -3.97 18.79 32.12
C ASN A 224 -5.25 19.07 31.33
N LYS A 225 -6.44 18.90 31.93
CA LYS A 225 -7.73 19.05 31.24
C LYS A 225 -7.83 20.36 30.45
N ASP A 226 -7.44 21.47 31.07
CA ASP A 226 -7.54 22.81 30.49
C ASP A 226 -6.25 23.27 29.77
N ALA A 227 -5.20 22.42 29.73
CA ALA A 227 -3.96 22.73 29.00
C ALA A 227 -4.15 22.71 27.47
N ASP A 228 -3.31 23.42 26.72
CA ASP A 228 -3.38 23.44 25.26
C ASP A 228 -3.02 22.07 24.66
N TRP A 229 -3.68 21.65 23.58
CA TRP A 229 -3.38 20.38 22.91
C TRP A 229 -2.07 20.38 22.13
N LYS A 230 -1.43 21.55 21.93
CA LYS A 230 -0.24 21.72 21.08
C LYS A 230 -0.48 21.04 19.72
N ASN A 231 0.46 20.21 19.26
CA ASN A 231 0.36 19.46 18.02
C ASN A 231 -0.25 18.07 18.19
N SER A 232 -0.81 17.73 19.35
CA SER A 232 -1.12 16.33 19.68
C SER A 232 -2.50 15.85 19.25
N ARG A 233 -3.37 16.72 18.71
CA ARG A 233 -4.76 16.35 18.35
C ARG A 233 -4.84 15.22 17.33
N ASP A 234 -3.90 15.21 16.40
CA ASP A 234 -3.76 14.21 15.33
C ASP A 234 -2.60 13.23 15.57
N ALA A 235 -2.00 13.22 16.76
CA ALA A 235 -0.82 12.40 17.05
C ALA A 235 -1.06 10.90 16.77
N ILE A 236 -2.27 10.39 17.06
CA ILE A 236 -2.63 8.99 16.79
C ILE A 236 -2.52 8.66 15.31
N GLN A 237 -3.13 9.45 14.42
CA GLN A 237 -3.17 9.13 13.00
C GLN A 237 -1.78 9.27 12.36
N ARG A 238 -0.99 10.26 12.78
CA ARG A 238 0.42 10.41 12.37
C ARG A 238 1.28 9.26 12.89
N GLY A 239 1.08 8.85 14.14
CA GLY A 239 1.77 7.69 14.74
C GLY A 239 1.49 6.39 14.00
N MET A 240 0.22 6.13 13.67
CA MET A 240 -0.17 4.97 12.85
C MET A 240 0.43 5.02 11.45
N GLN A 241 0.41 6.18 10.79
CA GLN A 241 1.06 6.38 9.48
C GLN A 241 2.56 6.13 9.58
N LYS A 242 3.24 6.62 10.61
CA LYS A 242 4.68 6.36 10.81
C LYS A 242 4.98 4.89 11.07
N ALA A 243 4.15 4.20 11.85
CA ALA A 243 4.39 2.82 12.22
C ALA A 243 4.18 1.84 11.06
N ALA A 244 3.13 2.03 10.26
CA ALA A 244 2.68 1.03 9.28
C ALA A 244 2.36 1.59 7.89
N GLY A 245 2.53 2.91 7.67
CA GLY A 245 2.03 3.60 6.49
C GLY A 245 0.52 3.85 6.55
N SER A 246 -0.07 4.20 5.40
CA SER A 246 -1.51 4.48 5.20
C SER A 246 -2.05 5.74 5.90
N TYR A 247 -3.32 6.04 5.66
CA TYR A 247 -4.04 7.19 6.22
C TYR A 247 -5.26 6.71 7.01
N PRO A 248 -5.13 6.38 8.30
CA PRO A 248 -6.23 5.81 9.07
C PRO A 248 -7.38 6.80 9.31
N ALA A 249 -7.10 8.11 9.21
CA ALA A 249 -8.10 9.17 9.35
C ALA A 249 -8.79 9.55 8.03
N ASP A 250 -8.32 9.03 6.88
CA ASP A 250 -8.93 9.36 5.60
C ASP A 250 -10.34 8.77 5.51
N PRO A 251 -11.33 9.56 5.05
CA PRO A 251 -12.63 8.99 4.71
C PRO A 251 -12.47 8.01 3.54
N PRO A 252 -13.41 7.05 3.38
CA PRO A 252 -13.42 6.21 2.20
C PRO A 252 -13.44 7.05 0.93
N TYR A 253 -12.53 6.76 0.00
CA TYR A 253 -12.48 7.40 -1.30
C TYR A 253 -13.73 7.05 -2.12
N LYS A 254 -14.32 8.04 -2.80
CA LYS A 254 -15.61 7.92 -3.50
C LYS A 254 -15.52 8.46 -4.90
N ALA A 255 -16.37 7.91 -5.77
CA ALA A 255 -16.54 8.41 -7.12
C ALA A 255 -16.82 9.92 -7.11
N GLU A 256 -16.15 10.65 -7.99
CA GLU A 256 -16.54 12.00 -8.33
C GLU A 256 -17.99 11.99 -8.86
N LYS A 257 -18.78 12.97 -8.40
CA LYS A 257 -20.20 13.07 -8.75
C LYS A 257 -20.40 13.68 -10.13
#